data_AF-A0A3D9CMS0-F1
#
_entry.id   AF-A0A3D9CMS0-F1
#
_cell.length_a   1.000
_cell.length_b   1.000
_cell.length_c   1.000
_cell.angle_alpha   90.00
_cell.angle_beta   90.00
_cell.angle_gamma   90.00
#
_symmetry.space_group_name_H-M   'P 1'
#
loop_
_entity.id
_entity.type
_entity.pdbx_description
1 polymer ?
#
loop_
_entity_poly.entity_id
_entity_poly.type
_entity_poly.pdbx_seq_one_letter_code
_entity_poly.pdbx_strand_id
1 'polypeptide(L)' 'MIKYQETIYKIILIFSVVINLFLIVLMFLVLRDSFSGNGEWFLEGRSFWFFIGVILAYSVLNCFLLLQILKRKKQT' A
#
# COMPACT_ATOMS: atom_id res chain seq x y z
N MET A 1 5.48 24.66 -11.55
CA MET A 1 5.65 24.37 -10.11
C MET A 1 7.01 24.87 -9.67
N ILE A 2 7.13 25.48 -8.50
CA ILE A 2 8.43 25.93 -7.96
C ILE A 2 9.30 24.68 -7.76
N LYS A 3 10.58 24.69 -8.20
CA LYS A 3 11.51 23.54 -8.20
C LYS A 3 11.47 22.71 -6.91
N TYR A 4 11.34 23.37 -5.77
CA TYR A 4 11.20 22.74 -4.45
C TYR A 4 9.95 21.86 -4.30
N GLN A 5 8.80 22.30 -4.82
CA GLN A 5 7.57 21.52 -4.79
C GLN A 5 7.68 20.25 -5.63
N GLU A 6 8.44 20.30 -6.74
CA GLU A 6 8.63 19.12 -7.59
C GLU A 6 9.51 18.06 -6.91
N THR A 7 10.55 18.47 -6.20
CA THR A 7 11.41 17.57 -5.41
C THR A 7 10.63 16.94 -4.24
N ILE A 8 9.88 17.74 -3.47
CA ILE A 8 9.04 17.26 -2.37
C ILE A 8 8.03 16.24 -2.91
N TYR A 9 7.40 16.54 -4.04
CA TYR A 9 6.44 15.64 -4.67
C TYR A 9 7.05 14.30 -5.07
N LYS A 10 8.25 14.30 -5.68
CA LYS A 10 8.96 13.06 -6.02
C LYS A 10 9.31 12.23 -4.80
N ILE A 11 9.74 12.86 -3.70
CA ILE A 11 10.06 12.17 -2.45
C ILE A 11 8.81 11.51 -1.87
N ILE A 12 7.69 12.23 -1.80
CA ILE A 12 6.40 11.68 -1.34
C ILE A 12 5.97 10.50 -2.21
N LEU A 13 6.14 10.61 -3.53
CA LEU A 13 5.81 9.54 -4.47
C LEU A 13 6.64 8.27 -4.21
N ILE A 14 7.96 8.41 -4.05
CA ILE A 14 8.86 7.29 -3.75
C ILE A 14 8.51 6.68 -2.40
N PHE A 15 8.28 7.50 -1.37
CA PHE A 15 7.91 7.03 -0.05
C PHE A 15 6.58 6.26 -0.06
N SER A 16 5.60 6.73 -0.85
CA SER A 16 4.33 6.02 -1.05
C SER A 16 4.53 4.63 -1.67
N VAL A 17 5.39 4.52 -2.70
CA VAL A 17 5.73 3.22 -3.31
C VAL A 17 6.39 2.28 -2.30
N VAL A 18 7.32 2.78 -1.48
CA VAL A 18 8.00 1.99 -0.44
C VAL A 18 7.01 1.47 0.61
N ILE A 19 6.09 2.32 1.09
CA ILE A 19 5.06 1.90 2.04
C ILE A 19 4.15 0.85 1.42
N ASN A 20 3.73 1.01 0.16
CA ASN A 20 2.89 0.01 -0.51
C ASN A 20 3.61 -1.35 -0.61
N LEU A 21 4.90 -1.35 -0.98
CA LEU A 21 5.72 -2.55 -1.01
C LEU A 21 5.82 -3.21 0.38
N PHE A 22 6.06 -2.40 1.41
CA PHE A 22 6.11 -2.87 2.79
C PHE A 22 4.79 -3.52 3.23
N LEU A 23 3.65 -2.89 2.93
CA LEU A 23 2.33 -3.43 3.26
C LEU A 23 2.03 -4.74 2.52
N ILE A 24 2.42 -4.86 1.25
CA ILE A 24 2.27 -6.10 0.48
C ILE A 24 3.10 -7.23 1.09
N VAL A 25 4.36 -6.96 1.48
CA VAL A 25 5.22 -7.95 2.14
C VAL A 25 4.62 -8.38 3.48
N LEU A 26 4.13 -7.44 4.28
CA LEU A 26 3.42 -7.73 5.53
C LEU A 26 2.20 -8.63 5.28
N MET A 27 1.38 -8.28 4.29
CA MET A 27 0.21 -9.08 3.91
C MET A 27 0.61 -10.49 3.48
N PHE A 28 1.70 -10.65 2.72
CA PHE A 28 2.21 -11.95 2.30
C PHE A 28 2.70 -12.80 3.47
N LEU A 29 3.45 -12.20 4.42
CA LEU A 29 3.91 -12.90 5.62
C LEU A 29 2.73 -13.36 6.48
N VAL A 30 1.75 -12.48 6.68
CA VAL A 30 0.53 -12.76 7.44
C VAL A 30 -0.30 -13.87 6.76
N LEU A 31 -0.48 -13.83 5.44
CA LEU A 31 -1.15 -14.89 4.68
C LEU A 31 -0.40 -16.22 4.76
N ARG A 32 0.92 -16.22 4.53
CA ARG A 32 1.76 -17.42 4.59
C ARG A 32 1.66 -18.10 5.95
N ASP A 33 1.72 -17.30 7.01
CA ASP A 33 1.66 -17.81 8.37
C ASP A 33 0.28 -18.40 8.68
N SER A 34 -0.80 -17.70 8.32
CA SER A 34 -2.17 -18.20 8.47
C SER A 34 -2.47 -19.47 7.67
N PHE A 35 -1.91 -19.63 6.47
CA PHE A 35 -2.07 -20.87 5.68
C PHE A 35 -1.22 -22.04 6.17
N SER A 36 -0.15 -21.79 6.93
CA SER A 36 0.76 -22.85 7.40
C SER A 36 0.18 -23.71 8.52
N GLY A 37 -0.97 -23.33 9.10
CA GLY A 37 -1.61 -24.04 10.21
C GLY A 37 -0.83 -24.00 11.53
N ASN A 38 0.34 -23.35 11.54
CA ASN A 38 1.28 -23.27 12.66
C ASN A 38 1.14 -21.98 13.48
N GLY A 39 0.26 -21.06 13.06
CA GLY A 39 0.15 -19.74 13.64
C GLY A 39 -0.71 -19.74 14.90
N GLU A 40 -0.10 -19.60 16.07
CA GLU A 40 -0.75 -19.15 17.32
C GLU A 40 -1.16 -17.66 17.25
N TRP A 41 -1.60 -17.17 16.09
CA TRP A 41 -2.13 -15.82 15.97
C TRP A 41 -3.55 -15.82 16.53
N PHE A 42 -3.66 -15.34 17.76
CA PHE A 42 -4.85 -15.07 18.59
C PHE A 42 -5.92 -14.15 17.95
N LEU A 43 -5.87 -13.95 16.63
CA LEU A 43 -6.78 -13.12 15.83
C LEU A 43 -7.64 -14.01 14.95
N GLU A 44 -8.44 -14.86 15.59
CA GLU A 44 -9.45 -15.72 14.98
C GLU A 44 -10.29 -14.96 13.94
N GLY A 45 -10.03 -15.27 12.67
CA GLY A 45 -10.86 -14.97 11.50
C GLY A 45 -11.10 -13.47 11.21
N ARG A 46 -11.89 -12.78 12.03
CA ARG A 46 -12.48 -11.47 11.69
C ARG A 46 -11.45 -10.33 11.65
N SER A 47 -10.47 -10.32 12.54
CA SER A 47 -9.40 -9.29 12.57
C SER A 47 -8.40 -9.46 11.43
N PHE A 48 -8.12 -10.70 11.01
CA PHE A 48 -7.26 -11.01 9.87
C PHE A 48 -7.84 -10.47 8.55
N TRP A 49 -9.12 -10.75 8.28
CA TRP A 49 -9.81 -10.22 7.10
C TRP A 49 -9.92 -8.69 7.12
N PHE A 50 -10.06 -8.09 8.31
CA PHE A 50 -10.03 -6.63 8.46
C PHE A 50 -8.65 -6.04 8.12
N PHE A 51 -7.56 -6.65 8.58
CA PHE A 51 -6.19 -6.23 8.26
C PHE A 51 -5.92 -6.29 6.76
N ILE A 52 -6.32 -7.39 6.10
CA ILE A 52 -6.26 -7.52 4.65
C ILE A 52 -7.09 -6.42 3.97
N GLY A 53 -8.32 -6.19 4.43
CA GLY A 53 -9.21 -5.16 3.88
C GLY A 53 -8.61 -3.76 3.94
N VAL A 54 -7.96 -3.39 5.05
CA VAL A 54 -7.27 -2.10 5.20
C VAL A 54 -6.10 -1.97 4.23
N ILE A 55 -5.29 -3.02 4.07
CA ILE A 55 -4.15 -3.02 3.13
C ILE A 55 -4.64 -2.92 1.69
N LEU A 56 -5.69 -3.67 1.34
CA LEU A 56 -6.29 -3.66 0.00
C LEU A 56 -6.86 -2.27 -0.32
N ALA A 57 -7.64 -1.68 0.59
CA ALA A 57 -8.21 -0.35 0.42
C ALA A 57 -7.13 0.71 0.26
N TYR A 58 -6.09 0.68 1.10
CA TYR A 58 -4.95 1.59 1.01
C TYR A 58 -4.22 1.45 -0.34
N SER A 59 -3.94 0.22 -0.77
CA SER A 59 -3.24 -0.06 -2.03
C SER A 59 -4.04 0.41 -3.25
N VAL A 60 -5.36 0.20 -3.26
CA VAL A 60 -6.26 0.64 -4.34
C VAL A 60 -6.33 2.16 -4.40
N LEU A 61 -6.50 2.84 -3.27
CA LEU A 61 -6.51 4.30 -3.19
C LEU A 61 -5.19 4.90 -3.69
N ASN A 62 -4.06 4.32 -3.28
CA ASN A 62 -2.74 4.76 -3.74
C ASN A 62 -2.56 4.56 -5.25
N CYS A 63 -2.98 3.40 -5.78
CA CYS A 63 -2.92 3.13 -7.21
C CYS A 63 -3.79 4.10 -8.01
N PHE A 64 -4.99 4.40 -7.53
CA PHE A 64 -5.90 5.36 -8.16
C PHE A 64 -5.32 6.78 -8.15
N LEU A 65 -4.74 7.22 -7.04
CA LEU A 65 -4.03 8.50 -6.93
C LEU A 65 -2.88 8.58 -7.94
N LEU A 66 -2.01 7.56 -7.99
CA LEU A 66 -0.90 7.49 -8.94
C LEU A 66 -1.37 7.57 -10.40
N LEU A 67 -2.45 6.86 -10.75
CA LEU A 67 -3.03 6.90 -12.09
C LEU A 67 -3.61 8.28 -12.45
N GLN A 68 -4.27 8.96 -11.51
CA GLN A 68 -4.74 10.32 -11.74
C GLN A 68 -3.59 11.30 -11.96
N ILE A 69 -2.52 11.18 -11.18
CA ILE A 69 -1.32 11.99 -11.29
C ILE A 69 -0.65 11.78 -12.65
N LEU A 70 -0.49 10.53 -13.07
CA LEU A 70 0.07 10.16 -14.38
C LEU A 70 -0.78 10.70 -15.53
N LYS A 71 -2.11 10.60 -15.44
CA LYS A 71 -3.02 11.16 -16.45
C LYS A 71 -2.93 12.69 -16.53
N ARG A 72 -2.89 13.38 -15.40
CA ARG A 72 -2.75 14.85 -15.37
C ARG A 72 -1.41 15.32 -15.93
N LYS A 73 -0.31 14.61 -15.62
CA LYS A 73 1.02 14.92 -16.17
C LYS A 73 1.10 14.71 -17.69
N LYS A 74 0.27 13.83 -18.27
CA LYS A 74 0.23 13.58 -19.72
C LYS A 74 -0.57 14.65 -20.48
N GLN A 75 -1.45 15.40 -19.82
CA GLN A 75 -2.28 16.45 -20.42
C GLN A 75 -1.67 17.86 -20.36
N THR A 76 -0.60 18.05 -19.59
CA THR A 76 0.25 19.27 -19.55
C THR A 76 1.53 19.04 -20.32
#